data_AF-A0A0G0PZQ9-F1
#
_entry.id   AF-A0A0G0PZQ9-F1
#
_cell.length_a   1.000
_cell.length_b   1.000
_cell.length_c   1.000
_cell.angle_alpha   90.00
_cell.angle_beta   90.00
_cell.angle_gamma   90.00
#
_symmetry.space_group_name_H-M   'P 1'
#
loop_
_entity.id
_entity.type
_entity.pdbx_description
1 polymer ?
#
loop_
_entity_poly.entity_id
_entity_poly.type
_entity_poly.pdbx_seq_one_letter_code
_entity_poly.pdbx_strand_id
1 'polypeptide(L)'
;MSDIKLNYAKLIFIFIVVISIWPLLKDPSAWIFLHNVDLVFHEAGHFILMFFGEAVHILGGTIIQLAVPITCAVAFYLRKDFYSVGIMLMWLGESIIYTSVYMGDAVKRVLPLLGGNTDGHDFYNFFPMFGILDYTDSIALVTKIIGYLIILGGFIFAFINIFDKGKEENLEDILLKS
;
A
#
# COMPACT_ATOMS: atom_id res chain seq x y z
N MET A 1 -24.16 21.61 18.89
CA MET A 1 -22.79 21.18 18.54
C MET A 1 -22.84 19.67 18.49
N SER A 2 -22.74 19.03 17.32
CA SER A 2 -22.89 17.57 17.22
C SER A 2 -21.84 16.88 18.09
N ASP A 3 -22.25 16.03 19.03
CA ASP A 3 -21.33 15.31 19.91
C ASP A 3 -20.41 14.42 19.05
N ILE A 4 -19.12 14.73 19.03
CA ILE A 4 -18.11 13.90 18.36
C ILE A 4 -17.85 12.69 19.26
N LYS A 5 -18.07 11.48 18.73
CA LYS A 5 -17.87 10.23 19.48
C LYS A 5 -16.76 9.39 18.85
N LEU A 6 -15.90 8.82 19.70
CA LEU A 6 -14.85 7.90 19.28
C LEU A 6 -15.49 6.64 18.69
N ASN A 7 -15.09 6.26 17.48
CA ASN A 7 -15.50 4.99 16.88
C ASN A 7 -14.52 3.89 17.28
N TYR A 8 -14.93 3.05 18.23
CA TYR A 8 -14.11 1.92 18.72
C TYR A 8 -13.81 0.89 17.63
N ALA A 9 -14.69 0.69 16.65
CA ALA A 9 -14.42 -0.25 15.56
C ALA A 9 -13.28 0.25 14.67
N LYS A 10 -13.28 1.56 14.33
CA LYS A 10 -12.15 2.20 13.61
C LYS A 10 -10.86 2.16 14.43
N LEU A 11 -10.94 2.32 15.76
CA LEU A 11 -9.77 2.20 16.65
C LEU A 11 -9.18 0.79 16.66
N ILE A 12 -10.03 -0.23 16.79
CA ILE A 12 -9.59 -1.62 16.78
C ILE A 12 -9.01 -1.96 15.42
N PHE A 13 -9.66 -1.53 14.32
CA PHE A 13 -9.21 -1.84 12.98
C PHE A 13 -7.85 -1.22 12.64
N ILE A 14 -7.61 0.06 12.96
CA ILE A 14 -6.29 0.67 12.71
C ILE A 14 -5.19 -0.03 13.51
N PHE A 15 -5.50 -0.51 14.72
CA PHE A 15 -4.56 -1.28 15.52
C PHE A 15 -4.23 -2.65 14.90
N ILE A 16 -5.23 -3.34 14.35
CA ILE A 16 -5.02 -4.58 13.58
C ILE A 16 -4.10 -4.31 12.39
N VAL A 17 -4.33 -3.23 11.63
CA VAL A 17 -3.50 -2.84 10.48
C VAL A 17 -2.05 -2.53 10.90
N VAL A 18 -1.85 -1.81 12.01
CA VAL A 18 -0.51 -1.53 12.53
C VAL A 18 0.20 -2.83 12.95
N ILE A 19 -0.51 -3.75 13.61
CA ILE A 19 0.05 -5.06 13.98
C ILE A 19 0.39 -5.88 12.74
N SER A 20 -0.43 -5.86 11.69
CA SER A 20 -0.14 -6.63 10.46
C SER A 20 1.08 -6.10 9.72
N ILE A 21 1.35 -4.79 9.79
CA ILE A 21 2.53 -4.15 9.17
C ILE A 21 3.78 -4.31 10.05
N TRP A 22 3.65 -4.53 11.36
CA TRP A 22 4.77 -4.60 12.29
C TRP A 22 5.92 -5.56 11.89
N PRO A 23 5.67 -6.76 11.35
CA PRO A 23 6.75 -7.65 10.88
C PRO A 23 7.59 -7.01 9.76
N LEU A 24 6.96 -6.28 8.83
CA LEU A 24 7.63 -5.55 7.76
C LEU A 24 8.62 -4.50 8.30
N LEU A 25 8.28 -3.84 9.40
CA LEU A 25 9.13 -2.83 10.03
C LEU A 25 10.42 -3.45 10.62
N LYS A 26 10.40 -4.74 10.96
CA LYS A 26 11.54 -5.45 11.52
C LYS A 26 12.37 -6.15 10.44
N ASP A 27 11.67 -6.79 9.52
CA ASP A 27 12.26 -7.48 8.40
C ASP A 27 11.41 -7.19 7.15
N PRO A 28 11.86 -6.26 6.29
CA PRO A 28 11.17 -5.93 5.05
C PRO A 28 11.04 -7.13 4.08
N SER A 29 11.78 -8.21 4.30
CA SER A 29 11.66 -9.46 3.54
C SER A 29 10.65 -10.43 4.15
N ALA A 30 10.03 -10.09 5.28
CA ALA A 30 9.02 -10.92 5.92
C ALA A 30 7.82 -11.12 4.98
N TRP A 31 7.46 -12.38 4.76
CA TRP A 31 6.29 -12.75 3.97
C TRP A 31 5.03 -12.58 4.81
N ILE A 32 4.27 -11.53 4.53
CA ILE A 32 2.99 -11.23 5.18
C ILE A 32 1.86 -11.51 4.19
N PHE A 33 0.65 -11.80 4.69
CA PHE A 33 -0.52 -12.04 3.86
C PHE A 33 -0.71 -10.97 2.76
N LEU A 34 -0.51 -9.69 3.08
CA LEU A 34 -0.71 -8.59 2.13
C LEU A 34 0.33 -8.60 0.99
N HIS A 35 1.55 -9.10 1.25
CA HIS A 35 2.56 -9.32 0.22
C HIS A 35 2.04 -10.24 -0.89
N ASN A 36 1.35 -11.33 -0.53
CA ASN A 36 0.78 -12.25 -1.51
C ASN A 36 -0.34 -11.60 -2.34
N VAL A 37 -1.11 -10.69 -1.74
CA VAL A 37 -2.13 -9.93 -2.46
C VAL A 37 -1.48 -8.99 -3.48
N ASP A 38 -0.46 -8.25 -3.05
CA ASP A 38 0.33 -7.37 -3.91
C ASP A 38 0.96 -8.14 -5.07
N LEU A 39 1.49 -9.33 -4.79
CA LEU A 39 2.10 -10.21 -5.77
C LEU A 39 1.12 -10.68 -6.85
N VAL A 40 -0.14 -10.98 -6.50
CA VAL A 40 -1.18 -11.30 -7.51
C VAL A 40 -1.42 -10.12 -8.45
N PHE A 41 -1.50 -8.90 -7.92
CA PHE A 41 -1.66 -7.70 -8.75
C PHE A 41 -0.40 -7.38 -9.56
N HIS A 42 0.78 -7.72 -9.03
CA HIS A 42 2.04 -7.61 -9.73
C HIS A 42 2.06 -8.50 -11.00
N GLU A 43 1.79 -9.80 -10.86
CA GLU A 43 1.75 -10.68 -12.03
C GLU A 43 0.68 -10.29 -13.04
N ALA A 44 -0.50 -9.89 -12.55
CA ALA A 44 -1.56 -9.37 -13.40
C ALA A 44 -1.11 -8.12 -14.17
N GLY A 45 -0.27 -7.28 -13.57
CA GLY A 45 0.23 -6.06 -14.19
C GLY A 45 1.11 -6.29 -15.40
N HIS A 46 2.01 -7.28 -15.36
CA HIS A 46 2.78 -7.68 -16.54
C HIS A 46 1.87 -8.08 -17.69
N PHE A 47 0.80 -8.85 -17.39
CA PHE A 47 -0.17 -9.33 -18.36
C PHE A 47 -1.02 -8.20 -18.95
N ILE A 48 -1.50 -7.28 -18.12
CA ILE A 48 -2.32 -6.14 -18.55
C ILE A 48 -1.50 -5.19 -19.44
N LEU A 49 -0.23 -4.99 -19.09
CA LEU A 49 0.63 -3.97 -19.71
C LEU A 49 1.59 -4.53 -20.77
N MET A 50 1.46 -5.80 -21.15
CA MET A 50 2.35 -6.46 -22.12
C MET A 50 2.40 -5.82 -23.50
N PHE A 51 1.38 -5.04 -23.87
CA PHE A 51 1.28 -4.43 -25.19
C PHE A 51 1.89 -3.02 -25.28
N PHE A 52 2.45 -2.48 -24.19
CA PHE A 52 2.90 -1.08 -24.11
C PHE A 52 4.42 -0.89 -24.22
N GLY A 53 5.11 -1.86 -24.83
CA GLY A 53 6.56 -1.85 -25.00
C GLY A 53 7.31 -2.46 -23.81
N GLU A 54 8.60 -2.75 -24.00
CA GLU A 54 9.39 -3.59 -23.09
C GLU A 54 9.52 -2.98 -21.69
N ALA A 55 9.92 -1.71 -21.59
CA ALA A 55 10.07 -1.03 -20.30
C ALA A 55 8.76 -0.97 -19.49
N VAL A 56 7.62 -0.75 -20.16
CA VAL A 56 6.31 -0.69 -19.50
C VAL A 56 5.81 -2.08 -19.13
N HIS A 57 6.08 -3.09 -19.94
CA HIS A 57 5.78 -4.48 -19.61
C HIS A 57 6.57 -4.95 -18.37
N ILE A 58 7.87 -4.65 -18.33
CA ILE A 58 8.74 -4.97 -17.18
C ILE A 58 8.26 -4.26 -15.93
N LEU A 59 7.95 -2.96 -15.99
CA LEU A 59 7.39 -2.26 -14.83
C LEU A 59 5.92 -2.56 -14.57
N GLY A 60 5.27 -3.36 -15.43
CA GLY A 60 3.83 -3.52 -15.44
C GLY A 60 3.31 -4.03 -14.11
N GLY A 61 4.04 -4.99 -13.50
CA GLY A 61 3.68 -5.51 -12.19
C GLY A 61 3.73 -4.47 -11.09
N THR A 62 4.86 -3.76 -10.96
CA THR A 62 5.00 -2.68 -9.98
C THR A 62 3.97 -1.57 -10.20
N ILE A 63 3.67 -1.20 -11.46
CA ILE A 63 2.68 -0.15 -11.76
C ILE A 63 1.29 -0.55 -11.26
N ILE A 64 0.81 -1.75 -11.60
CA ILE A 64 -0.54 -2.18 -11.20
C ILE A 64 -0.60 -2.44 -9.70
N GLN A 65 0.42 -3.09 -9.11
CA GLN A 65 0.53 -3.31 -7.67
C GLN A 65 0.34 -1.99 -6.89
N LEU A 66 1.00 -0.90 -7.29
CA LEU A 66 0.87 0.41 -6.63
C LEU A 66 -0.43 1.13 -6.99
N ALA A 67 -0.96 0.94 -8.20
CA ALA A 67 -2.19 1.59 -8.66
C ALA A 67 -3.44 1.10 -7.91
N VAL A 68 -3.45 -0.13 -7.41
CA VAL A 68 -4.60 -0.69 -6.68
C VAL A 68 -4.90 0.09 -5.39
N PRO A 69 -4.00 0.22 -4.40
CA PRO A 69 -4.28 0.98 -3.19
C PRO A 69 -4.53 2.46 -3.49
N ILE A 70 -3.88 3.04 -4.51
CA ILE A 70 -4.16 4.42 -4.96
C ILE A 70 -5.61 4.56 -5.43
N THR A 71 -6.08 3.65 -6.28
CA THR A 71 -7.45 3.69 -6.81
C THR A 71 -8.48 3.52 -5.70
N CYS A 72 -8.21 2.62 -4.75
CA CYS A 72 -9.05 2.47 -3.55
C CYS A 72 -9.06 3.74 -2.70
N ALA A 73 -7.90 4.37 -2.46
CA ALA A 73 -7.80 5.63 -1.73
C ALA A 73 -8.62 6.74 -2.40
N VAL A 74 -8.51 6.88 -3.73
CA VAL A 74 -9.31 7.84 -4.52
C VAL A 74 -10.81 7.54 -4.37
N ALA A 75 -11.23 6.27 -4.49
CA ALA A 75 -12.62 5.89 -4.34
C ALA A 75 -13.20 6.24 -2.96
N PHE A 76 -12.45 6.01 -1.88
CA PHE A 76 -12.85 6.41 -0.52
C PHE A 76 -12.85 7.92 -0.33
N TYR A 77 -11.88 8.62 -0.91
CA TYR A 77 -11.83 10.08 -0.89
C TYR A 77 -13.07 10.69 -1.53
N LEU A 78 -13.49 10.19 -2.71
CA LEU A 78 -14.71 10.63 -3.39
C LEU A 78 -15.98 10.39 -2.57
N ARG A 79 -15.97 9.37 -1.70
CA ARG A 79 -17.06 9.07 -0.75
C ARG A 79 -16.95 9.83 0.58
N LYS A 80 -15.92 10.68 0.73
CA LYS A 80 -15.58 11.40 1.98
C LYS A 80 -15.30 10.48 3.17
N ASP A 81 -14.89 9.24 2.91
CA ASP A 81 -14.44 8.30 3.95
C ASP A 81 -12.93 8.45 4.19
N PHE A 82 -12.57 9.52 4.88
CA PHE A 82 -11.17 9.88 5.12
C PHE A 82 -10.43 8.90 6.03
N TYR A 83 -11.15 8.18 6.90
CA TYR A 83 -10.54 7.11 7.68
C TYR A 83 -10.00 6.02 6.75
N SER A 84 -10.84 5.53 5.84
CA SER A 84 -10.45 4.48 4.88
C SER A 84 -9.38 4.94 3.90
N VAL A 85 -9.34 6.24 3.53
CA VAL A 85 -8.22 6.81 2.76
C VAL A 85 -6.88 6.59 3.49
N GLY A 86 -6.83 6.88 4.80
CA GLY A 86 -5.61 6.68 5.59
C GLY A 86 -5.18 5.21 5.62
N ILE A 87 -6.12 4.27 5.73
CA ILE A 87 -5.83 2.84 5.64
C ILE A 87 -5.27 2.44 4.27
N MET A 88 -5.83 2.96 3.17
CA MET A 88 -5.32 2.68 1.83
C MET A 88 -3.93 3.29 1.58
N LEU A 89 -3.62 4.43 2.19
CA LEU A 89 -2.26 4.99 2.17
C LEU A 89 -1.28 4.08 2.94
N MET A 90 -1.69 3.51 4.07
CA MET A 90 -0.85 2.53 4.78
C MET A 90 -0.55 1.30 3.93
N TRP A 91 -1.55 0.76 3.21
CA TRP A 91 -1.33 -0.31 2.23
C TRP A 91 -0.39 0.13 1.10
N LEU A 92 -0.58 1.31 0.52
CA LEU A 92 0.32 1.85 -0.51
C LEU A 92 1.77 1.92 0.00
N GLY A 93 1.99 2.43 1.20
CA GLY A 93 3.33 2.54 1.77
C GLY A 93 3.98 1.18 2.06
N GLU A 94 3.20 0.18 2.53
CA GLU A 94 3.67 -1.20 2.64
C GLU A 94 4.09 -1.76 1.27
N SER A 95 3.25 -1.55 0.26
CA SER A 95 3.53 -2.01 -1.11
C SER A 95 4.81 -1.40 -1.67
N ILE A 96 5.03 -0.10 -1.43
CA ILE A 96 6.26 0.61 -1.81
C ILE A 96 7.49 0.04 -1.08
N ILE A 97 7.36 -0.35 0.20
CA ILE A 97 8.48 -0.98 0.92
C ILE A 97 8.81 -2.34 0.30
N TYR A 98 7.83 -3.19 -0.04
CA TYR A 98 8.12 -4.44 -0.74
C TYR A 98 8.78 -4.19 -2.11
N THR A 99 8.29 -3.21 -2.87
CA THR A 99 8.95 -2.80 -4.11
C THR A 99 10.39 -2.35 -3.86
N SER A 100 10.68 -1.67 -2.75
CA SER A 100 12.04 -1.27 -2.39
C SER A 100 12.97 -2.45 -2.14
N VAL A 101 12.46 -3.52 -1.51
CA VAL A 101 13.18 -4.77 -1.27
C VAL A 101 13.45 -5.48 -2.59
N TYR A 102 12.45 -5.53 -3.48
CA TYR A 102 12.59 -6.12 -4.80
C TYR A 102 13.58 -5.33 -5.69
N MET A 103 13.53 -4.00 -5.65
CA MET A 103 14.53 -3.12 -6.29
C MET A 103 15.93 -3.41 -5.77
N GLY A 104 16.10 -3.51 -4.44
CA GLY A 104 17.40 -3.81 -3.81
C GLY A 104 17.95 -5.19 -4.15
N ASP A 105 17.09 -6.11 -4.60
CA ASP A 105 17.47 -7.43 -5.08
C ASP A 105 17.88 -7.45 -6.56
N ALA A 106 17.82 -6.32 -7.28
CA ALA A 106 18.11 -6.28 -8.72
C ALA A 106 19.46 -6.91 -9.09
N VAL A 107 20.51 -6.68 -8.30
CA VAL A 107 21.84 -7.27 -8.56
C VAL A 107 21.96 -8.70 -8.02
N LYS A 108 21.43 -8.94 -6.82
CA LYS A 108 21.63 -10.18 -6.05
C LYS A 108 20.73 -11.33 -6.54
N ARG A 109 19.50 -11.01 -6.94
CA ARG A 109 18.48 -11.93 -7.47
C ARG A 109 18.30 -13.16 -6.59
N VAL A 110 18.18 -12.93 -5.28
CA VAL A 110 17.99 -14.00 -4.29
C VAL A 110 16.53 -14.18 -3.90
N LEU A 111 15.66 -13.21 -4.21
CA LEU A 111 14.24 -13.35 -3.96
C LEU A 111 13.63 -14.38 -4.92
N PRO A 112 12.82 -15.33 -4.42
CA PRO A 112 12.18 -16.31 -5.29
C PRO A 112 11.10 -15.64 -6.13
N LEU A 113 11.15 -15.86 -7.45
CA LEU A 113 10.12 -15.39 -8.38
C LEU A 113 8.97 -16.40 -8.50
N LEU A 114 7.77 -15.89 -8.76
CA LEU A 114 6.65 -16.75 -9.16
C LEU A 114 7.00 -17.44 -10.49
N GLY A 115 6.75 -18.75 -10.54
CA GLY A 115 7.12 -19.57 -11.69
C GLY A 115 8.60 -19.98 -11.76
N GLY A 116 9.46 -19.50 -10.85
CA GLY A 116 10.83 -19.99 -10.66
C GLY A 116 11.87 -19.57 -11.71
N ASN A 117 11.54 -18.63 -12.59
CA ASN A 117 12.47 -18.15 -13.62
C ASN A 117 13.36 -17.00 -13.11
N THR A 118 14.62 -17.27 -12.76
CA THR A 118 15.56 -16.29 -12.19
C THR A 118 15.99 -15.16 -13.14
N ASP A 119 15.70 -15.27 -14.45
CA ASP A 119 15.99 -14.20 -15.41
C ASP A 119 14.87 -13.16 -15.49
N GLY A 120 13.74 -13.42 -14.81
CA GLY A 120 12.55 -12.57 -14.81
C GLY A 120 12.56 -11.40 -13.82
N HIS A 121 13.68 -11.09 -13.15
CA HIS A 121 13.70 -10.00 -12.16
C HIS A 121 13.52 -8.64 -12.86
N ASP A 122 12.41 -7.97 -12.60
CA ASP A 122 12.03 -6.72 -13.27
C ASP A 122 13.13 -5.67 -13.21
N PHE A 123 13.59 -5.35 -11.99
CA PHE A 123 14.56 -4.29 -11.77
C PHE A 123 15.95 -4.64 -12.26
N TYR A 124 16.30 -5.93 -12.34
CA TYR A 124 17.51 -6.39 -13.01
C TYR A 124 17.47 -6.09 -14.51
N ASN A 125 16.31 -6.27 -15.14
CA ASN A 125 16.13 -6.02 -16.57
C ASN A 125 15.91 -4.51 -16.87
N PHE A 126 15.27 -3.78 -15.95
CA PHE A 126 14.91 -2.38 -16.13
C PHE A 126 16.06 -1.41 -15.86
N PHE A 127 16.81 -1.55 -14.76
CA PHE A 127 17.86 -0.58 -14.40
C PHE A 127 18.99 -0.45 -15.45
N PRO A 128 19.45 -1.53 -16.12
CA PRO A 128 20.45 -1.42 -17.18
C PRO A 128 19.99 -0.62 -18.40
N MET A 129 18.68 -0.60 -18.71
CA MET A 129 18.13 0.18 -19.81
C MET A 129 18.43 1.68 -19.67
N PHE A 130 18.66 2.14 -18.44
CA PHE A 130 18.97 3.54 -18.12
C PHE A 130 20.38 3.73 -17.55
N GLY A 131 21.19 2.68 -17.48
CA GLY A 131 22.54 2.74 -16.91
C GLY A 131 22.57 3.04 -15.40
N ILE A 132 21.51 2.68 -14.67
CA ILE A 132 21.36 2.99 -13.23
C ILE A 132 21.53 1.79 -12.30
N LEU A 133 21.99 0.65 -12.81
CA LEU A 133 22.12 -0.59 -12.02
C LEU A 133 23.04 -0.39 -10.80
N ASP A 134 24.10 0.41 -10.92
CA ASP A 134 25.03 0.70 -9.81
C ASP A 134 24.40 1.52 -8.67
N TYR A 135 23.25 2.17 -8.92
CA TYR A 135 22.50 2.94 -7.92
C TYR A 135 21.44 2.11 -7.19
N THR A 136 21.38 0.80 -7.41
CA THR A 136 20.37 -0.12 -6.86
C THR A 136 20.12 0.11 -5.36
N ASP A 137 21.17 0.09 -4.53
CA ASP A 137 21.03 0.24 -3.07
C ASP A 137 20.50 1.63 -2.67
N SER A 138 20.89 2.67 -3.41
CA SER A 138 20.44 4.05 -3.15
C SER A 138 18.97 4.22 -3.53
N ILE A 139 18.56 3.70 -4.69
CA ILE A 139 17.17 3.72 -5.15
C ILE A 139 16.29 2.95 -4.16
N ALA A 140 16.71 1.73 -3.78
CA ALA A 140 16.00 0.92 -2.80
C ALA A 140 15.85 1.65 -1.46
N LEU A 141 16.90 2.30 -0.96
CA LEU A 141 16.84 3.05 0.30
C LEU A 141 15.85 4.23 0.23
N VAL A 142 15.91 5.03 -0.84
CA VAL A 142 15.01 6.19 -1.02
C VAL A 142 13.56 5.72 -1.14
N THR A 143 13.29 4.70 -1.96
CA THR A 143 11.96 4.11 -2.11
C THR A 143 11.43 3.60 -0.77
N LYS A 144 12.27 2.93 0.02
CA LYS A 144 11.91 2.45 1.36
C LYS A 144 11.52 3.58 2.31
N ILE A 145 12.29 4.67 2.32
CA ILE A 145 12.00 5.85 3.14
C ILE A 145 10.65 6.47 2.74
N ILE A 146 10.37 6.58 1.44
CA ILE A 146 9.09 7.07 0.93
C ILE A 146 7.94 6.19 1.45
N GLY A 147 8.08 4.87 1.37
CA GLY A 147 7.07 3.93 1.87
C GLY A 147 6.78 4.11 3.37
N TYR A 148 7.82 4.26 4.20
CA TYR A 148 7.65 4.55 5.62
C TYR A 148 6.95 5.88 5.89
N LEU A 149 7.30 6.94 5.14
CA LEU A 149 6.65 8.25 5.27
C LEU A 149 5.17 8.18 4.88
N ILE A 150 4.82 7.41 3.86
CA ILE A 150 3.44 7.21 3.43
C ILE A 150 2.65 6.40 4.48
N ILE A 151 3.23 5.34 5.06
CA ILE A 151 2.60 4.62 6.19
C ILE A 151 2.34 5.56 7.37
N LEU A 152 3.34 6.38 7.75
CA LEU A 152 3.20 7.31 8.86
C LEU A 152 2.12 8.36 8.57
N GLY A 153 2.12 8.94 7.38
CA GLY A 153 1.09 9.88 6.95
C GLY A 153 -0.31 9.26 6.91
N GLY A 154 -0.43 8.04 6.40
CA GLY A 154 -1.68 7.28 6.35
C GLY A 154 -2.21 6.95 7.75
N PHE A 155 -1.34 6.54 8.67
CA PHE A 155 -1.68 6.30 10.07
C PHE A 155 -2.21 7.56 10.74
N ILE A 156 -1.47 8.67 10.64
CA ILE A 156 -1.88 9.96 11.22
C ILE A 156 -3.23 10.38 10.64
N PHE A 157 -3.40 10.27 9.31
CA PHE A 157 -4.63 10.66 8.62
C PHE A 157 -5.83 9.79 9.02
N ALA A 158 -5.67 8.47 9.12
CA ALA A 158 -6.72 7.59 9.62
C ALA A 158 -7.06 7.89 11.09
N PHE A 159 -6.04 8.08 11.93
CA PHE A 159 -6.20 8.30 13.36
C PHE A 159 -6.97 9.58 13.68
N ILE A 160 -6.72 10.69 12.98
CA ILE A 160 -7.49 11.93 13.18
C ILE A 160 -8.96 11.82 12.68
N ASN A 161 -9.25 10.88 11.78
CA ASN A 161 -10.59 10.63 11.22
C ASN A 161 -11.33 9.46 11.90
N ILE A 162 -10.87 9.06 13.08
CA ILE A 162 -11.44 7.95 13.84
C ILE A 162 -12.77 8.28 14.52
N PHE A 163 -13.13 9.55 14.60
CA PHE A 163 -14.34 10.01 15.26
C PHE A 163 -15.51 10.11 14.29
N ASP A 164 -16.70 9.73 14.77
CA ASP A 164 -17.94 9.91 14.03
C ASP A 164 -18.72 11.10 14.60
N LYS A 165 -19.49 11.78 13.73
CA LYS A 165 -20.50 12.73 14.19
C LYS A 165 -21.61 11.95 14.89
N GLY A 166 -21.91 12.30 16.13
CA GLY A 166 -23.04 11.73 16.86
C GLY A 166 -24.34 11.90 16.07
N LYS A 167 -25.22 10.89 16.15
CA LYS A 167 -26.59 11.03 15.66
C LYS A 167 -27.23 12.20 16.42
N GLU A 168 -27.69 13.22 15.70
CA GLU A 168 -28.67 14.14 16.25
C GLU A 168 -29.93 13.30 16.49
N GLU A 169 -30.30 13.09 17.76
CA GLU A 169 -31.62 12.55 18.07
C GLU A 169 -32.64 13.59 17.60
N ASN A 170 -33.45 13.23 16.61
CA ASN A 170 -34.51 14.10 16.15
C ASN A 170 -35.55 14.20 17.27
N LEU A 171 -36.00 15.41 17.60
CA LEU A 171 -37.04 15.63 18.63
C LEU A 171 -38.30 14.79 18.36
N GLU A 172 -38.60 14.50 17.09
CA GLU A 172 -39.68 13.59 16.68
C GLU A 172 -39.45 12.14 17.14
N ASP A 173 -38.21 11.62 17.09
CA ASP A 173 -37.88 10.25 17.54
C ASP A 173 -38.00 10.10 19.06
N ILE A 174 -37.81 11.20 19.81
CA ILE A 174 -37.97 11.25 21.26
C ILE A 174 -39.46 11.28 21.62
N LEU A 175 -40.24 12.13 20.93
CA LEU A 175 -41.68 12.29 21.17
C LEU A 175 -42.50 11.07 20.74
N LEU A 176 -42.06 10.31 19.74
CA LEU A 176 -42.71 9.05 19.33
C LEU A 176 -42.40 7.87 20.26
N LYS A 177 -41.44 8.02 21.18
CA LYS A 177 -41.06 7.00 22.17
C LYS A 177 -41.59 7.27 23.59
N SER A 178 -42.21 8.42 23.84
CA SER A 178 -42.83 8.81 25.13
C SER A 178 -44.34 8.58 25.12
#